data_AF-A0A1D3THU1-F1
#
_entry.id   AF-A0A1D3THU1-F1
#
_cell.length_a   1.000
_cell.length_b   1.000
_cell.length_c   1.000
_cell.angle_alpha   90.00
_cell.angle_beta   90.00
_cell.angle_gamma   90.00
#
_symmetry.space_group_name_H-M   'P 1'
#
loop_
_entity.id
_entity.type
_entity.pdbx_description
1 polymer ?
#
loop_
_entity_poly.entity_id
_entity_poly.type
_entity_poly.pdbx_seq_one_letter_code
_entity_poly.pdbx_strand_id
1 'polypeptide(L)'
;MNRRLFAFRDDTKSKEADEFVRKNGFTLPLQIFQIMSFLIFVVIIMLIILLSAFSTHTIFILFYFFFGVLITIIFILSYIVTTINPVDPLSFKYINKVAHEDDIKGLYECDICGYVEAQSKHCKVCNKCVSVFDHHCMWVNNCIGKKNYKYFVGLLSVLTVFHCFVFLFCIIIFTLSIKHDVMRDHWKNFYGLQNDALLYTALCALFVLNGAVFVLVIQLFGLHIFLISKKMTTYEYIVNRSHSEEEEKTGIKTFFEWMIIDKRRLKKSNSENQDIEIQEVDAGK
;
A
#
# COMPACT_ATOMS: atom_id res chain seq x y z
N MET A 1 -32.94 32.41 -1.40
CA MET A 1 -32.11 33.55 -1.83
C MET A 1 -30.69 33.02 -1.93
N ASN A 2 -30.21 32.68 -3.13
CA ASN A 2 -28.92 32.00 -3.30
C ASN A 2 -27.77 32.95 -2.98
N ARG A 3 -27.08 32.71 -1.86
CA ARG A 3 -25.90 33.48 -1.48
C ARG A 3 -24.75 33.08 -2.41
N ARG A 4 -24.03 34.09 -2.90
CA ARG A 4 -22.80 33.88 -3.67
C ARG A 4 -21.65 33.92 -2.67
N LEU A 5 -20.84 32.87 -2.63
CA LEU A 5 -19.66 32.79 -1.77
C LEU A 5 -18.43 33.07 -2.64
N PHE A 6 -17.57 33.96 -2.16
CA PHE A 6 -16.25 34.17 -2.76
C PHE A 6 -15.27 33.22 -2.06
N ALA A 7 -14.84 32.20 -2.81
CA ALA A 7 -13.79 31.28 -2.41
C ALA A 7 -12.44 31.92 -2.72
N PHE A 8 -11.86 32.66 -1.78
CA PHE A 8 -10.50 33.17 -1.98
C PHE A 8 -9.49 32.11 -1.56
N ARG A 9 -8.55 31.79 -2.46
CA ARG A 9 -7.35 31.03 -2.09
C ARG A 9 -6.49 31.91 -1.20
N ASP A 10 -6.20 31.45 0.01
CA ASP A 10 -5.22 32.11 0.88
C ASP A 10 -3.80 31.83 0.36
N ASP A 11 -3.33 32.73 -0.49
CA ASP A 11 -2.02 32.64 -1.12
C ASP A 11 -0.86 32.79 -0.11
N THR A 12 -1.12 33.28 1.11
CA THR A 12 -0.08 33.49 2.12
C THR A 12 0.43 32.18 2.74
N LYS A 13 -0.37 31.10 2.64
CA LYS A 13 0.00 29.73 3.06
C LYS A 13 0.24 28.79 1.88
N SER A 14 -0.16 29.17 0.67
CA SER A 14 0.06 28.37 -0.52
C SER A 14 1.48 28.59 -1.04
N LYS A 15 2.21 27.50 -1.25
CA LYS A 15 3.51 27.52 -1.93
C LYS A 15 3.37 28.11 -3.34
N GLU A 16 4.43 28.76 -3.83
CA GLU A 16 4.48 29.50 -5.10
C GLU A 16 3.90 28.69 -6.27
N ALA A 17 3.29 29.38 -7.24
CA ALA A 17 2.59 28.79 -8.39
C ALA A 17 3.47 27.89 -9.30
N ASP A 18 4.78 27.89 -9.08
CA ASP A 18 5.78 27.12 -9.82
C ASP A 18 6.08 25.76 -9.18
N GLU A 19 5.39 25.40 -8.09
CA GLU A 19 5.67 24.16 -7.36
C GLU A 19 5.19 22.91 -8.12
N PHE A 20 6.11 21.95 -8.26
CA PHE A 20 5.94 20.68 -8.97
C PHE A 20 4.62 19.96 -8.61
N VAL A 21 3.80 19.64 -9.63
CA VAL A 21 2.63 18.76 -9.51
C VAL A 21 2.85 17.46 -10.28
N ARG A 22 2.82 16.34 -9.56
CA ARG A 22 2.99 15.02 -10.16
C ARG A 22 1.74 14.64 -10.96
N LYS A 23 1.85 14.63 -12.30
CA LYS A 23 0.73 14.25 -13.18
C LYS A 23 0.47 12.75 -13.13
N ASN A 24 1.52 11.94 -13.22
CA ASN A 24 1.46 10.48 -13.20
C ASN A 24 2.75 9.87 -12.63
N GLY A 25 2.85 8.54 -12.60
CA GLY A 25 3.99 7.83 -12.03
C GLY A 25 5.26 7.80 -12.88
N PHE A 26 5.22 8.30 -14.11
CA PHE A 26 6.40 8.51 -14.94
C PHE A 26 6.94 9.95 -14.86
N THR A 27 6.28 10.82 -14.09
CA THR A 27 6.78 12.17 -13.86
C THR A 27 8.07 12.09 -13.01
N LEU A 28 9.13 12.80 -13.41
CA LEU A 28 10.39 12.80 -12.68
C LEU A 28 10.28 13.59 -11.36
N PRO A 29 11.04 13.23 -10.30
CA PRO A 29 11.93 12.07 -10.23
C PRO A 29 11.15 10.74 -10.11
N LEU A 30 11.73 9.68 -10.68
CA LEU A 30 11.23 8.32 -10.48
C LEU A 30 11.55 7.85 -9.08
N GLN A 31 10.65 7.05 -8.51
CA GLN A 31 10.80 6.52 -7.17
C GLN A 31 11.68 5.26 -7.22
N ILE A 32 12.62 5.10 -6.28
CA ILE A 32 13.59 3.99 -6.33
C ILE A 32 12.92 2.61 -6.27
N PHE A 33 11.82 2.45 -5.52
CA PHE A 33 11.10 1.17 -5.45
C PHE A 33 10.37 0.84 -6.76
N GLN A 34 9.95 1.84 -7.54
CA GLN A 34 9.44 1.63 -8.90
C GLN A 34 10.52 1.10 -9.84
N ILE A 35 11.75 1.63 -9.76
CA ILE A 35 12.87 1.12 -10.57
C ILE A 35 13.25 -0.30 -10.11
N MET A 36 13.36 -0.50 -8.80
CA MET A 36 13.67 -1.81 -8.23
C MET A 36 12.63 -2.87 -8.61
N SER A 37 11.33 -2.55 -8.62
CA SER A 37 10.30 -3.51 -8.99
C SER A 37 10.43 -3.97 -10.45
N PHE A 38 10.72 -3.05 -11.38
CA PHE A 38 11.01 -3.42 -12.77
C PHE A 38 12.26 -4.27 -12.91
N LEU A 39 13.35 -3.91 -12.21
CA LEU A 39 14.59 -4.70 -12.25
C LEU A 39 14.38 -6.12 -11.70
N ILE A 40 13.71 -6.25 -10.56
CA ILE A 40 13.40 -7.56 -9.96
C ILE A 40 12.52 -8.39 -10.90
N PHE A 41 11.49 -7.77 -11.51
CA PHE A 41 10.62 -8.47 -12.45
C PHE A 41 11.38 -8.98 -13.69
N VAL A 42 12.28 -8.15 -14.25
CA VAL A 42 13.15 -8.57 -15.35
C VAL A 42 14.08 -9.71 -14.92
N VAL A 43 14.69 -9.65 -13.74
CA VAL A 43 15.55 -10.73 -13.23
C VAL A 43 14.77 -12.04 -13.08
N ILE A 44 13.55 -12.01 -12.56
CA ILE A 44 12.68 -13.19 -12.46
C ILE A 44 12.39 -13.78 -13.85
N ILE A 45 12.03 -12.94 -14.83
CA ILE A 45 11.80 -13.39 -16.21
C ILE A 45 13.06 -14.02 -16.81
N MET A 46 14.21 -13.38 -16.64
CA MET A 46 15.49 -13.90 -17.16
C MET A 46 15.87 -15.24 -16.53
N LEU A 47 15.65 -15.41 -15.23
CA LEU A 47 15.86 -16.69 -14.54
C LEU A 47 14.91 -17.78 -15.07
N ILE A 48 13.65 -17.46 -15.34
CA ILE A 48 12.70 -18.41 -15.93
C ILE A 48 13.14 -18.82 -17.32
N ILE A 49 13.50 -17.88 -18.20
CA ILE A 49 13.98 -18.15 -19.55
C ILE A 49 15.26 -19.00 -19.52
N LEU A 50 16.18 -18.68 -18.60
CA LEU A 50 17.41 -19.44 -18.39
C LEU A 50 17.10 -20.90 -18.03
N LEU A 51 16.23 -21.11 -17.03
CA LEU A 51 15.87 -22.43 -16.51
C LEU A 51 14.99 -23.25 -17.45
N SER A 52 14.20 -22.60 -18.29
CA SER A 52 13.25 -23.28 -19.18
C SER A 52 13.88 -23.83 -20.45
N ALA A 53 15.17 -23.53 -20.70
CA ALA A 53 16.04 -24.08 -21.76
C ALA A 53 15.25 -24.56 -22.99
N PHE A 54 14.75 -23.60 -23.79
CA PHE A 54 13.88 -23.73 -24.98
C PHE A 54 13.53 -25.17 -25.40
N SER A 55 12.71 -25.86 -24.61
CA SER A 55 12.21 -27.17 -24.97
C SER A 55 11.02 -27.03 -25.91
N THR A 56 11.02 -27.78 -27.01
CA THR A 56 9.96 -27.76 -28.02
C THR A 56 8.78 -28.67 -27.69
N HIS A 57 8.77 -29.34 -26.53
CA HIS A 57 7.62 -30.15 -26.14
C HIS A 57 6.39 -29.27 -25.93
N THR A 58 5.23 -29.78 -26.32
CA THR A 58 3.93 -29.08 -26.29
C THR A 58 3.63 -28.45 -24.93
N ILE A 59 4.00 -29.11 -23.83
CA ILE A 59 3.78 -28.61 -22.47
C ILE A 59 4.54 -27.30 -22.23
N PHE A 60 5.79 -27.19 -22.70
CA PHE A 60 6.57 -25.95 -22.58
C PHE A 60 6.03 -24.84 -23.49
N ILE A 61 5.52 -25.18 -24.69
CA ILE A 61 4.86 -24.20 -25.56
C ILE A 61 3.63 -23.58 -24.87
N LEU A 62 2.76 -24.41 -24.29
CA LEU A 62 1.59 -23.94 -23.55
C LEU A 62 2.00 -23.10 -22.33
N PHE A 63 3.04 -23.52 -21.62
CA PHE A 63 3.63 -22.76 -20.52
C PHE A 63 4.08 -21.36 -20.97
N TYR A 64 4.87 -21.27 -22.05
CA TYR A 64 5.36 -19.98 -22.56
C TYR A 64 4.23 -19.08 -23.05
N PHE A 65 3.21 -19.65 -23.70
CA PHE A 65 2.04 -18.89 -24.12
C PHE A 65 1.33 -18.27 -22.92
N PHE A 66 1.01 -19.08 -21.90
CA PHE A 66 0.37 -18.58 -20.68
C PHE A 66 1.23 -17.56 -19.94
N PHE A 67 2.54 -17.82 -19.83
CA PHE A 67 3.51 -16.91 -19.23
C PHE A 67 3.56 -15.56 -19.97
N GLY A 68 3.61 -15.58 -21.31
CA GLY A 68 3.59 -14.38 -22.14
C GLY A 68 2.30 -13.58 -21.99
N VAL A 69 1.15 -14.26 -21.90
CA VAL A 69 -0.15 -13.62 -21.64
C VAL A 69 -0.15 -12.93 -20.27
N LEU A 70 0.30 -13.61 -19.21
CA LEU A 70 0.38 -13.01 -17.87
C LEU A 70 1.28 -11.78 -17.85
N ILE A 71 2.48 -11.88 -18.43
CA ILE A 71 3.42 -10.76 -18.52
C ILE A 71 2.78 -9.58 -19.25
N THR A 72 2.12 -9.83 -20.39
CA THR A 72 1.48 -8.79 -21.18
C THR A 72 0.39 -8.08 -20.37
N ILE A 73 -0.45 -8.83 -19.65
CA ILE A 73 -1.49 -8.26 -18.80
C ILE A 73 -0.87 -7.43 -17.65
N ILE A 74 0.21 -7.92 -17.02
CA ILE A 74 0.92 -7.19 -15.96
C ILE A 74 1.45 -5.86 -16.50
N PHE A 75 2.11 -5.85 -17.66
CA PHE A 75 2.62 -4.62 -18.26
C PHE A 75 1.50 -3.64 -18.60
N ILE A 76 0.39 -4.11 -19.18
CA ILE A 76 -0.77 -3.28 -19.50
C ILE A 76 -1.35 -2.64 -18.23
N LEU A 77 -1.63 -3.45 -17.20
CA LEU A 77 -2.19 -2.95 -15.95
C LEU A 77 -1.23 -2.01 -15.22
N SER A 78 0.06 -2.36 -15.17
CA SER A 78 1.11 -1.52 -14.59
C SER A 78 1.18 -0.16 -15.29
N TYR A 79 1.16 -0.15 -16.62
CA TYR A 79 1.13 1.08 -17.41
C TYR A 79 -0.13 1.90 -17.12
N ILE A 80 -1.31 1.28 -17.11
CA ILE A 80 -2.58 1.97 -16.83
C ILE A 80 -2.58 2.61 -15.44
N VAL A 81 -2.22 1.85 -14.40
CA VAL A 81 -2.19 2.35 -13.00
C VAL A 81 -1.20 3.49 -12.85
N THR A 82 -0.03 3.37 -13.48
CA THR A 82 1.04 4.36 -13.43
C THR A 82 0.66 5.64 -14.17
N THR A 83 -0.08 5.56 -15.29
CA THR A 83 -0.38 6.71 -16.15
C THR A 83 -1.64 7.48 -15.78
N ILE A 84 -2.68 6.82 -15.25
CA ILE A 84 -3.93 7.49 -14.87
C ILE A 84 -3.63 8.55 -13.81
N ASN A 85 -4.08 9.78 -14.05
CA ASN A 85 -4.03 10.86 -13.06
C ASN A 85 -5.31 10.84 -12.21
N PRO A 86 -5.27 10.41 -10.94
CA PRO A 86 -6.45 10.33 -10.08
C PRO A 86 -6.80 11.68 -9.42
N VAL A 87 -6.35 12.80 -9.98
CA VAL A 87 -6.63 14.14 -9.47
C VAL A 87 -8.14 14.37 -9.32
N ASP A 88 -8.49 15.03 -8.22
CA ASP A 88 -9.83 15.54 -7.98
C ASP A 88 -10.19 16.58 -9.06
N PRO A 89 -11.28 16.38 -9.83
CA PRO A 89 -11.67 17.31 -10.89
C PRO A 89 -12.11 18.71 -10.39
N LEU A 90 -12.45 18.85 -9.11
CA LEU A 90 -12.81 20.12 -8.48
C LEU A 90 -11.59 20.88 -7.97
N SER A 91 -10.46 20.20 -7.77
CA SER A 91 -9.21 20.86 -7.38
C SER A 91 -8.90 21.99 -8.36
N PHE A 92 -8.60 23.17 -7.82
CA PHE A 92 -8.33 24.39 -8.57
C PHE A 92 -9.47 24.95 -9.44
N LYS A 93 -10.65 24.33 -9.49
CA LYS A 93 -11.78 24.78 -10.32
C LYS A 93 -12.44 26.06 -9.79
N TYR A 94 -12.53 26.20 -8.47
CA TYR A 94 -13.22 27.32 -7.80
C TYR A 94 -12.29 28.40 -7.26
N ILE A 95 -10.97 28.21 -7.38
CA ILE A 95 -9.95 29.09 -6.79
C ILE A 95 -10.07 30.56 -7.23
N ASN A 96 -10.73 30.85 -8.36
CA ASN A 96 -10.93 32.21 -8.86
C ASN A 96 -12.32 32.43 -9.49
N LYS A 97 -13.34 31.65 -9.10
CA LYS A 97 -14.70 31.76 -9.66
C LYS A 97 -15.75 31.88 -8.58
N VAL A 98 -16.74 32.74 -8.83
CA VAL A 98 -17.95 32.82 -8.01
C VAL A 98 -18.68 31.49 -8.12
N ALA A 99 -18.77 30.77 -7.01
CA ALA A 99 -19.59 29.56 -6.90
C ALA A 99 -20.87 29.90 -6.14
N HIS A 100 -21.97 29.22 -6.50
CA HIS A 100 -23.17 29.32 -5.70
C HIS A 100 -23.01 28.49 -4.42
N GLU A 101 -23.59 28.94 -3.32
CA GLU A 101 -23.55 28.23 -2.04
C GLU A 101 -24.07 26.78 -2.16
N ASP A 102 -25.07 26.56 -3.02
CA ASP A 102 -25.58 25.21 -3.34
C ASP A 102 -24.53 24.32 -4.05
N ASP A 103 -23.60 24.90 -4.82
CA ASP A 103 -22.53 24.18 -5.52
C ASP A 103 -21.40 23.75 -4.57
N ILE A 104 -21.20 24.49 -3.47
CA ILE A 104 -20.14 24.23 -2.48
C ILE A 104 -20.65 23.33 -1.35
N LYS A 105 -21.97 23.24 -1.17
CA LYS A 105 -22.58 22.47 -0.09
C LYS A 105 -22.17 20.99 -0.16
N GLY A 106 -21.42 20.54 0.84
CA GLY A 106 -20.91 19.16 0.94
C GLY A 106 -19.52 18.94 0.33
N LEU A 107 -18.88 19.99 -0.20
CA LEU A 107 -17.45 19.97 -0.54
C LEU A 107 -16.59 20.13 0.71
N TYR A 108 -15.37 19.62 0.63
CA TYR A 108 -14.34 19.81 1.65
C TYR A 108 -13.36 20.87 1.17
N GLU A 109 -12.83 21.67 2.08
CA GLU A 109 -11.84 22.70 1.76
C GLU A 109 -10.43 22.18 2.02
N CYS A 110 -9.57 22.26 1.01
CA CYS A 110 -8.15 22.03 1.14
C CYS A 110 -7.41 23.36 1.09
N ASP A 111 -6.61 23.65 2.12
CA ASP A 111 -5.81 24.88 2.23
C ASP A 111 -4.90 25.15 1.01
N ILE A 112 -4.54 24.11 0.26
CA ILE A 112 -3.61 24.20 -0.88
C ILE A 112 -4.38 24.21 -2.23
N CYS A 113 -5.39 23.36 -2.36
CA CYS A 113 -6.08 23.11 -3.64
C CYS A 113 -7.47 23.73 -3.76
N GLY A 114 -7.95 24.41 -2.71
CA GLY A 114 -9.30 24.95 -2.61
C GLY A 114 -10.36 23.88 -2.36
N TYR A 115 -11.59 24.11 -2.81
CA TYR A 115 -12.69 23.16 -2.65
C TYR A 115 -12.50 21.87 -3.46
N VAL A 116 -12.72 20.74 -2.78
CA VAL A 116 -12.53 19.37 -3.27
C VAL A 116 -13.69 18.47 -2.83
N GLU A 117 -13.81 17.28 -3.41
CA GLU A 117 -14.78 16.29 -2.97
C GLU A 117 -14.53 15.86 -1.51
N ALA A 118 -15.59 15.49 -0.77
CA ALA A 118 -15.50 15.18 0.66
C ALA A 118 -14.48 14.07 1.02
N GLN A 119 -14.34 13.06 0.16
CA GLN A 119 -13.39 11.95 0.34
C GLN A 119 -12.03 12.20 -0.31
N SER A 120 -11.78 13.41 -0.81
CA SER A 120 -10.49 13.78 -1.36
C SER A 120 -9.49 14.11 -0.25
N LYS A 121 -8.22 13.76 -0.49
CA LYS A 121 -7.11 14.13 0.38
C LYS A 121 -5.95 14.68 -0.44
N HIS A 122 -5.25 15.66 0.12
CA HIS A 122 -4.07 16.24 -0.48
C HIS A 122 -2.86 15.33 -0.27
N CYS A 123 -2.28 14.83 -1.36
CA CYS A 123 -1.04 14.09 -1.31
C CYS A 123 0.15 15.04 -1.47
N LYS A 124 0.91 15.27 -0.39
CA LYS A 124 2.10 16.14 -0.39
C LYS A 124 3.17 15.68 -1.39
N VAL A 125 3.34 14.37 -1.59
CA VAL A 125 4.33 13.81 -2.53
C VAL A 125 3.98 14.13 -3.99
N CYS A 126 2.68 14.13 -4.31
CA CYS A 126 2.20 14.44 -5.65
C CYS A 126 1.83 15.91 -5.85
N ASN A 127 1.78 16.69 -4.76
CA ASN A 127 1.25 18.05 -4.69
C ASN A 127 -0.12 18.21 -5.36
N LYS A 128 -1.07 17.32 -5.05
CA LYS A 128 -2.43 17.37 -5.60
C LYS A 128 -3.44 16.68 -4.70
N CYS A 129 -4.69 17.14 -4.76
CA CYS A 129 -5.82 16.43 -4.19
C CYS A 129 -6.26 15.27 -5.09
N VAL A 130 -6.54 14.14 -4.48
CA VAL A 130 -6.91 12.89 -5.16
C VAL A 130 -8.31 12.48 -4.71
N SER A 131 -9.20 12.25 -5.68
CA SER A 131 -10.60 11.83 -5.41
C SER A 131 -10.64 10.42 -4.84
N VAL A 132 -11.39 10.25 -3.75
CA VAL A 132 -11.48 9.02 -2.93
C VAL A 132 -10.08 8.47 -2.69
N PHE A 133 -9.29 9.22 -1.94
CA PHE A 133 -7.87 8.93 -1.74
C PHE A 133 -7.68 7.62 -0.99
N ASP A 134 -6.83 6.74 -1.54
CA ASP A 134 -6.45 5.49 -0.90
C ASP A 134 -5.05 5.59 -0.30
N HIS A 135 -4.02 5.76 -1.15
CA HIS A 135 -2.65 5.98 -0.70
C HIS A 135 -1.78 6.55 -1.83
N HIS A 136 -0.56 6.97 -1.50
CA HIS A 136 0.50 7.17 -2.49
C HIS A 136 1.31 5.88 -2.60
N CYS A 137 1.28 5.23 -3.78
CA CYS A 137 2.00 3.99 -3.99
C CYS A 137 3.37 4.27 -4.59
N MET A 138 4.40 3.98 -3.81
CA MET A 138 5.80 4.14 -4.22
C MET A 138 6.17 3.22 -5.40
N TRP A 139 5.63 2.00 -5.45
CA TRP A 139 5.92 1.00 -6.48
C TRP A 139 5.46 1.37 -7.90
N VAL A 140 4.41 2.19 -8.02
CA VAL A 140 3.95 2.78 -9.29
C VAL A 140 4.22 4.29 -9.35
N ASN A 141 4.88 4.84 -8.33
CA ASN A 141 5.20 6.25 -8.16
C ASN A 141 4.00 7.19 -8.38
N ASN A 142 2.79 6.76 -8.03
CA ASN A 142 1.56 7.49 -8.29
C ASN A 142 0.58 7.31 -7.12
N CYS A 143 -0.36 8.23 -7.00
CA CYS A 143 -1.48 8.02 -6.08
C CYS A 143 -2.42 6.95 -6.58
N ILE A 144 -2.99 6.20 -5.66
CA ILE A 144 -4.13 5.32 -5.86
C ILE A 144 -5.36 6.03 -5.31
N GLY A 145 -6.40 6.12 -6.13
CA GLY A 145 -7.69 6.70 -5.77
C GLY A 145 -8.78 6.23 -6.73
N LYS A 146 -9.93 6.90 -6.70
CA LYS A 146 -11.15 6.47 -7.42
C LYS A 146 -10.91 6.02 -8.87
N LYS A 147 -10.14 6.79 -9.63
CA LYS A 147 -9.96 6.59 -11.08
C LYS A 147 -9.09 5.38 -11.43
N ASN A 148 -8.14 5.00 -10.58
CA ASN A 148 -7.19 3.92 -10.86
C ASN A 148 -7.24 2.72 -9.90
N TYR A 149 -8.04 2.78 -8.83
CA TYR A 149 -8.14 1.73 -7.81
C TYR A 149 -8.43 0.33 -8.40
N LYS A 150 -9.40 0.21 -9.31
CA LYS A 150 -9.76 -1.08 -9.92
C LYS A 150 -8.61 -1.73 -10.69
N TYR A 151 -7.79 -0.93 -11.37
CA TYR A 151 -6.63 -1.42 -12.12
C TYR A 151 -5.50 -1.81 -11.18
N PHE A 152 -5.36 -1.11 -10.05
CA PHE A 152 -4.39 -1.45 -9.02
C PHE A 152 -4.72 -2.79 -8.37
N VAL A 153 -5.98 -3.03 -7.99
CA VAL A 153 -6.40 -4.34 -7.46
C VAL A 153 -6.26 -5.44 -8.51
N GLY A 154 -6.60 -5.15 -9.77
CA GLY A 154 -6.36 -6.08 -10.88
C GLY A 154 -4.88 -6.39 -11.12
N LEU A 155 -3.98 -5.41 -10.95
CA LEU A 155 -2.54 -5.64 -11.03
C LEU A 155 -2.08 -6.59 -9.92
N LEU A 156 -2.53 -6.38 -8.68
CA LEU A 156 -2.20 -7.24 -7.55
C LEU A 156 -2.71 -8.68 -7.74
N SER A 157 -3.92 -8.85 -8.29
CA SER A 157 -4.47 -10.18 -8.54
C SER A 157 -3.67 -10.94 -9.59
N VAL A 158 -3.34 -10.30 -10.73
CA VAL A 158 -2.55 -10.93 -11.79
C VAL A 158 -1.11 -11.20 -11.33
N LEU A 159 -0.50 -10.29 -10.57
CA LEU A 159 0.82 -10.53 -9.95
C LEU A 159 0.78 -11.73 -9.00
N THR A 160 -0.28 -11.87 -8.20
CA THR A 160 -0.46 -13.03 -7.31
C THR A 160 -0.51 -14.33 -8.10
N VAL A 161 -1.31 -14.37 -9.18
CA VAL A 161 -1.38 -15.54 -10.08
C VAL A 161 -0.03 -15.84 -10.73
N PHE A 162 0.68 -14.81 -11.20
CA PHE A 162 2.02 -14.95 -11.76
C PHE A 162 3.00 -15.59 -10.78
N HIS A 163 3.06 -15.11 -9.54
CA HIS A 163 3.97 -15.67 -8.53
C HIS A 163 3.61 -17.11 -8.14
N CYS A 164 2.32 -17.46 -8.06
CA CYS A 164 1.87 -18.84 -7.89
C CYS A 164 2.31 -19.73 -9.06
N PHE A 165 2.21 -19.22 -10.29
CA PHE A 165 2.66 -19.90 -11.49
C PHE A 165 4.18 -20.13 -11.50
N VAL A 166 4.98 -19.15 -11.02
CA VAL A 166 6.44 -19.31 -10.86
C VAL A 166 6.79 -20.38 -9.82
N PHE A 167 6.04 -20.49 -8.72
CA PHE A 167 6.24 -21.61 -7.77
C PHE A 167 5.95 -22.96 -8.41
N LEU A 168 4.84 -23.08 -9.13
CA LEU A 168 4.51 -24.31 -9.86
C LEU A 168 5.61 -24.67 -10.86
N PHE A 169 6.13 -23.69 -11.61
CA PHE A 169 7.26 -23.87 -12.50
C PHE A 169 8.50 -24.41 -11.77
N CYS A 170 8.88 -23.79 -10.64
CA CYS A 170 10.04 -24.24 -9.86
C CYS A 170 9.88 -25.70 -9.40
N ILE A 171 8.69 -26.08 -8.92
CA ILE A 171 8.39 -27.45 -8.49
C ILE A 171 8.49 -28.45 -9.65
N ILE A 172 7.96 -28.09 -10.83
CA ILE A 172 8.01 -28.94 -12.02
C ILE A 172 9.46 -29.12 -12.47
N ILE A 173 10.23 -28.03 -12.63
CA ILE A 173 11.64 -28.10 -13.05
C ILE A 173 12.47 -28.90 -12.06
N PHE A 174 12.29 -28.67 -10.75
CA PHE A 174 12.95 -29.46 -9.70
C PHE A 174 12.65 -30.95 -9.84
N THR A 175 11.37 -31.31 -9.98
CA THR A 175 10.94 -32.71 -10.10
C THR A 175 11.50 -33.38 -11.34
N LEU A 176 11.50 -32.69 -12.49
CA LEU A 176 12.08 -33.19 -13.74
C LEU A 176 13.60 -33.35 -13.65
N SER A 177 14.29 -32.47 -12.91
CA SER A 177 15.75 -32.54 -12.72
C SER A 177 16.20 -33.76 -11.88
N ILE A 178 15.35 -34.23 -10.97
CA ILE A 178 15.65 -35.36 -10.08
C ILE A 178 15.16 -36.69 -10.67
N LYS A 179 13.95 -36.74 -11.24
CA LYS A 179 13.30 -38.02 -11.60
C LYS A 179 13.69 -38.58 -12.96
N HIS A 180 13.99 -37.72 -13.93
CA HIS A 180 14.07 -38.15 -15.33
C HIS A 180 15.43 -37.85 -15.98
N ASP A 181 16.35 -37.16 -15.29
CA ASP A 181 17.61 -36.60 -15.83
C ASP A 181 17.45 -35.69 -17.07
N VAL A 182 16.29 -35.68 -17.74
CA VAL A 182 15.92 -34.89 -18.92
C VAL A 182 16.31 -33.43 -18.79
N MET A 183 16.05 -32.81 -17.63
CA MET A 183 16.36 -31.38 -17.46
C MET A 183 17.86 -31.13 -17.28
N ARG A 184 18.59 -32.07 -16.66
CA ARG A 184 20.06 -32.01 -16.55
C ARG A 184 20.70 -32.22 -17.93
N ASP A 185 20.19 -33.19 -18.69
CA ASP A 185 20.69 -33.48 -20.03
C ASP A 185 20.38 -32.34 -21.00
N HIS A 186 19.17 -31.78 -20.96
CA HIS A 186 18.83 -30.58 -21.74
C HIS A 186 19.71 -29.38 -21.38
N TRP A 187 19.93 -29.12 -20.09
CA TRP A 187 20.79 -28.03 -19.64
C TRP A 187 22.22 -28.18 -20.16
N LYS A 188 22.79 -29.40 -20.07
CA LYS A 188 24.12 -29.72 -20.59
C LYS A 188 24.18 -29.55 -22.11
N ASN A 189 23.19 -30.07 -22.84
CA ASN A 189 23.16 -30.02 -24.30
C ASN A 189 22.99 -28.59 -24.84
N PHE A 190 22.22 -27.75 -24.17
CA PHE A 190 21.94 -26.39 -24.64
C PHE A 190 23.03 -25.40 -24.29
N TYR A 191 23.52 -25.41 -23.04
CA TYR A 191 24.52 -24.44 -22.58
C TYR A 191 25.97 -24.93 -22.71
N GLY A 192 26.18 -26.23 -22.97
CA GLY A 192 27.52 -26.82 -23.06
C GLY A 192 28.30 -26.82 -21.74
N LEU A 193 27.67 -26.44 -20.63
CA LEU A 193 28.27 -26.43 -19.29
C LEU A 193 27.81 -27.66 -18.51
N GLN A 194 28.76 -28.51 -18.13
CA GLN A 194 28.54 -29.61 -17.20
C GLN A 194 28.52 -29.11 -15.75
N ASN A 195 27.63 -28.17 -15.45
CA ASN A 195 27.55 -27.55 -14.13
C ASN A 195 26.13 -27.60 -13.57
N ASP A 196 25.80 -28.76 -12.99
CA ASP A 196 24.54 -28.99 -12.27
C ASP A 196 24.37 -28.00 -11.10
N ALA A 197 25.48 -27.51 -10.50
CA ALA A 197 25.41 -26.53 -9.43
C ALA A 197 24.85 -25.18 -9.92
N LEU A 198 25.11 -24.75 -11.16
CA LEU A 198 24.50 -23.54 -11.73
C LEU A 198 22.99 -23.68 -11.91
N LEU A 199 22.51 -24.84 -12.38
CA LEU A 199 21.08 -25.11 -12.52
C LEU A 199 20.36 -24.99 -11.17
N TYR A 200 20.86 -25.70 -10.14
CA TYR A 200 20.26 -25.66 -8.81
C TYR A 200 20.42 -24.27 -8.15
N THR A 201 21.53 -23.57 -8.38
CA THR A 201 21.72 -22.20 -7.88
C THR A 201 20.69 -21.24 -8.51
N ALA A 202 20.47 -21.30 -9.82
CA ALA A 202 19.48 -20.49 -10.50
C ALA A 202 18.05 -20.81 -10.02
N LEU A 203 17.74 -22.09 -9.81
CA LEU A 203 16.45 -22.53 -9.29
C LEU A 203 16.21 -22.05 -7.85
N CYS A 204 17.21 -22.18 -6.97
CA CYS A 204 17.14 -21.66 -5.61
C CYS A 204 17.02 -20.13 -5.59
N ALA A 205 17.79 -19.42 -6.42
CA ALA A 205 17.71 -17.97 -6.54
C ALA A 205 16.31 -17.53 -7.00
N LEU A 206 15.73 -18.19 -8.01
CA LEU A 206 14.37 -17.91 -8.48
C LEU A 206 13.35 -18.17 -7.36
N PHE A 207 13.43 -19.30 -6.67
CA PHE A 207 12.49 -19.66 -5.61
C PHE A 207 12.52 -18.66 -4.44
N VAL A 208 13.72 -18.30 -3.96
CA VAL A 208 13.90 -17.36 -2.84
C VAL A 208 13.45 -15.95 -3.24
N LEU A 209 13.87 -15.46 -4.41
CA LEU A 209 13.48 -14.14 -4.90
C LEU A 209 11.97 -14.06 -5.12
N ASN A 210 11.38 -15.06 -5.77
CA ASN A 210 9.94 -15.15 -6.00
C ASN A 210 9.17 -15.18 -4.67
N GLY A 211 9.64 -15.95 -3.69
CA GLY A 211 9.01 -16.04 -2.38
C GLY A 211 9.01 -14.73 -1.61
N ALA A 212 10.14 -14.01 -1.61
CA ALA A 212 10.22 -12.69 -0.97
C ALA A 212 9.21 -11.70 -1.56
N VAL A 213 9.10 -11.63 -2.89
CA VAL A 213 8.14 -10.74 -3.57
C VAL A 213 6.70 -11.23 -3.35
N PHE A 214 6.46 -12.54 -3.43
CA PHE A 214 5.13 -13.11 -3.26
C PHE A 214 4.52 -12.78 -1.90
N VAL A 215 5.30 -12.87 -0.82
CA VAL A 215 4.83 -12.52 0.53
C VAL A 215 4.34 -11.06 0.59
N LEU A 216 5.07 -10.13 -0.02
CA LEU A 216 4.68 -8.72 -0.07
C LEU A 216 3.40 -8.53 -0.90
N VAL A 217 3.32 -9.17 -2.07
CA VAL A 217 2.19 -9.04 -2.98
C VAL A 217 0.92 -9.66 -2.39
N ILE A 218 1.00 -10.88 -1.82
CA ILE A 218 -0.18 -11.56 -1.27
C ILE A 218 -0.72 -10.86 -0.02
N GLN A 219 0.16 -10.31 0.84
CA GLN A 219 -0.26 -9.52 2.00
C GLN A 219 -0.98 -8.25 1.55
N LEU A 220 -0.41 -7.53 0.58
CA LEU A 220 -1.03 -6.32 0.05
C LEU A 220 -2.36 -6.63 -0.65
N PHE A 221 -2.41 -7.70 -1.45
CA PHE A 221 -3.65 -8.14 -2.09
C PHE A 221 -4.72 -8.52 -1.06
N GLY A 222 -4.36 -9.32 -0.05
CA GLY A 222 -5.25 -9.69 1.04
C GLY A 222 -5.78 -8.48 1.83
N LEU A 223 -4.92 -7.49 2.10
CA LEU A 223 -5.34 -6.23 2.71
C LEU A 223 -6.39 -5.52 1.85
N HIS A 224 -6.17 -5.38 0.54
CA HIS A 224 -7.14 -4.70 -0.32
C HIS A 224 -8.46 -5.47 -0.48
N ILE A 225 -8.43 -6.81 -0.47
CA ILE A 225 -9.66 -7.61 -0.41
C ILE A 225 -10.43 -7.33 0.88
N PHE A 226 -9.75 -7.30 2.03
CA PHE A 226 -10.34 -6.94 3.32
C PHE A 226 -10.95 -5.54 3.30
N LEU A 227 -10.22 -4.54 2.79
CA LEU A 227 -10.69 -3.15 2.70
C LEU A 227 -11.93 -3.02 1.80
N ILE A 228 -11.96 -3.74 0.67
CA ILE A 228 -13.14 -3.80 -0.22
C ILE A 228 -14.34 -4.38 0.54
N SER A 229 -14.17 -5.46 1.30
CA SER A 229 -15.24 -6.04 2.12
C SER A 229 -15.76 -5.08 3.18
N LYS A 230 -14.91 -4.18 3.68
CA LYS A 230 -15.25 -3.15 4.66
C LYS A 230 -15.68 -1.82 4.05
N LYS A 231 -15.69 -1.70 2.71
CA LYS A 231 -16.04 -0.47 1.95
C LYS A 231 -15.28 0.77 2.44
N MET A 232 -14.01 0.61 2.77
CA MET A 232 -13.14 1.68 3.26
C MET A 232 -11.86 1.74 2.44
N THR A 233 -11.22 2.91 2.43
CA THR A 233 -9.89 3.08 1.83
C THR A 233 -8.77 2.73 2.80
N THR A 234 -7.56 2.53 2.29
CA THR A 234 -6.35 2.33 3.11
C THR A 234 -6.12 3.54 4.03
N TYR A 235 -6.34 4.75 3.52
CA TYR A 235 -6.26 5.97 4.31
C TYR A 235 -7.24 5.94 5.50
N GLU A 236 -8.51 5.62 5.24
CA GLU A 236 -9.53 5.52 6.30
C GLU A 236 -9.18 4.44 7.32
N TYR A 237 -8.69 3.28 6.86
CA TYR A 237 -8.23 2.21 7.75
C TYR A 237 -7.11 2.65 8.69
N ILE A 238 -6.09 3.34 8.16
CA ILE A 238 -4.96 3.82 8.96
C ILE A 238 -5.40 4.89 9.96
N VAL A 239 -6.23 5.84 9.53
CA VAL A 239 -6.73 6.92 10.38
C VAL A 239 -7.59 6.35 11.51
N ASN A 240 -8.54 5.46 11.19
CA ASN A 240 -9.38 4.81 12.21
C ASN A 240 -8.54 4.00 13.21
N ARG A 241 -7.52 3.29 12.72
CA ARG A 241 -6.59 2.54 13.59
C ARG A 241 -5.83 3.48 14.51
N SER A 242 -5.35 4.62 14.02
CA SER A 242 -4.64 5.60 14.84
C SER A 242 -5.52 6.21 15.93
N HIS A 243 -6.79 6.53 15.61
CA HIS A 243 -7.75 7.01 16.61
C HIS A 243 -8.03 5.95 17.68
N SER A 244 -8.23 4.69 17.29
CA SER A 244 -8.43 3.61 18.26
C SER A 244 -7.23 3.40 19.19
N GLU A 245 -6.00 3.52 18.67
CA GLU A 245 -4.78 3.41 19.50
C GLU A 245 -4.63 4.61 20.47
N GLU A 246 -5.09 5.80 20.08
CA GLU A 246 -5.08 6.99 20.93
C GLU A 246 -6.13 6.93 22.03
N GLU A 247 -7.33 6.45 21.71
CA GLU A 247 -8.41 6.17 22.68
C GLU A 247 -8.00 5.10 23.70
N GLU A 248 -7.34 4.02 23.27
CA GLU A 248 -6.82 2.99 24.17
C GLU A 248 -5.76 3.56 25.13
N LYS A 249 -4.80 4.34 24.60
CA LYS A 249 -3.74 4.97 25.42
C LYS A 249 -4.32 5.96 26.43
N THR A 250 -5.29 6.77 26.02
CA THR A 250 -5.97 7.72 26.92
C THR A 250 -6.79 7.00 27.98
N GLY A 251 -7.49 5.91 27.63
CA GLY A 251 -8.18 5.05 28.58
C GLY A 251 -7.26 4.41 29.62
N ILE A 252 -6.10 3.91 29.19
CA ILE A 252 -5.09 3.36 30.12
C ILE A 252 -4.58 4.47 31.06
N LYS A 253 -4.26 5.65 30.52
CA LYS A 253 -3.78 6.78 31.33
C LYS A 253 -4.80 7.21 32.38
N THR A 254 -6.07 7.37 32.00
CA THR A 254 -7.13 7.77 32.94
C THR A 254 -7.38 6.71 34.00
N PHE A 255 -7.27 5.42 33.66
CA PHE A 255 -7.34 4.32 34.62
C PHE A 255 -6.22 4.40 35.68
N PHE A 256 -4.97 4.62 35.26
CA PHE A 256 -3.85 4.79 36.20
C PHE A 256 -4.01 6.04 37.07
N GLU A 257 -4.46 7.16 36.51
CA GLU A 257 -4.74 8.38 37.28
C GLU A 257 -5.83 8.14 38.33
N TRP A 258 -6.93 7.48 37.96
CA TRP A 258 -8.00 7.10 38.88
C TRP A 258 -7.48 6.21 40.02
N MET A 259 -6.69 5.18 39.70
CA MET A 259 -6.11 4.27 40.71
C MET A 259 -5.17 5.00 41.68
N ILE A 260 -4.40 5.98 41.21
CA ILE A 260 -3.54 6.81 42.09
C ILE A 260 -4.40 7.68 43.01
N ILE A 261 -5.45 8.31 42.48
CA ILE A 261 -6.37 9.14 43.27
C ILE A 261 -7.06 8.28 44.33
N ASP A 262 -7.53 7.09 43.97
CA ASP A 262 -8.19 6.18 44.88
C ASP A 262 -7.26 5.72 46.02
N LYS A 263 -6.02 5.32 45.71
CA LYS A 263 -5.00 5.03 46.73
C LYS A 263 -4.72 6.22 47.65
N ARG A 264 -4.72 7.46 47.12
CA ARG A 264 -4.57 8.67 47.94
C ARG A 264 -5.78 8.91 48.84
N ARG A 265 -7.01 8.66 48.36
CA ARG A 265 -8.25 8.75 49.16
C ARG A 265 -8.24 7.74 50.29
N LEU A 266 -7.88 6.48 50.02
CA LEU A 266 -7.77 5.43 51.04
C LEU A 266 -6.69 5.75 52.09
N LYS A 267 -5.54 6.30 51.66
CA LYS A 267 -4.50 6.73 52.60
C LYS A 267 -4.99 7.87 53.49
N LYS A 268 -5.73 8.82 52.94
CA LYS A 268 -6.31 9.95 53.68
C LYS A 268 -7.40 9.50 54.66
N SER A 269 -8.30 8.60 54.25
CA SER A 269 -9.32 8.05 55.16
C SER A 269 -8.70 7.26 56.31
N ASN A 270 -7.65 6.48 56.04
CA ASN A 270 -6.95 5.75 57.09
C ASN A 270 -6.24 6.68 58.07
N SER A 271 -5.61 7.78 57.62
CA SER A 271 -5.02 8.76 58.53
C SER A 271 -6.08 9.48 59.36
N GLU A 272 -7.21 9.88 58.76
CA GLU A 272 -8.31 10.54 59.49
C GLU A 272 -8.91 9.62 60.57
N ASN A 273 -9.13 8.33 60.26
CA ASN A 273 -9.60 7.36 61.25
C ASN A 273 -8.59 7.16 62.39
N GLN A 274 -7.29 7.15 62.09
CA GLN A 274 -6.25 7.00 63.10
C GLN A 274 -6.14 8.22 64.02
N ASP A 275 -6.33 9.43 63.49
CA ASP A 275 -6.36 10.66 64.28
C ASP A 275 -7.60 10.71 65.23
N ILE A 276 -8.75 10.22 64.76
CA ILE A 276 -9.98 10.10 65.58
C ILE A 276 -9.77 9.10 66.72
N GLU A 277 -9.19 7.94 66.44
CA GLU A 277 -8.94 6.89 67.44
C GLU A 277 -7.96 7.37 68.53
N ILE A 278 -6.95 8.18 68.17
CA ILE A 278 -6.04 8.82 69.13
C ILE A 278 -6.78 9.85 70.01
N GLN A 279 -7.66 10.67 69.44
CA GLN A 279 -8.44 11.65 70.20
C GLN A 279 -9.41 11.00 71.19
N GLU A 280 -10.05 9.89 70.83
CA GLU A 280 -10.95 9.17 71.74
C GLU A 280 -10.19 8.51 72.91
N VAL A 281 -8.98 8.00 72.66
CA VAL A 281 -8.11 7.44 73.72
C VAL A 281 -7.63 8.52 74.69
N ASP A 282 -7.32 9.72 74.20
CA ASP A 282 -6.89 10.85 75.04
C ASP A 282 -8.05 11.51 75.81
N ALA A 283 -9.29 11.45 75.30
CA ALA A 283 -10.48 11.96 75.98
C ALA A 283 -11.06 11.02 77.06
N GLY A 284 -10.66 9.75 77.05
CA GLY A 284 -11.05 8.73 78.03
C GLY A 284 -10.12 8.60 79.24
N LYS A 285 -9.09 9.44 79.35
CA LYS A 285 -8.19 9.56 80.52
C LYS A 285 -8.48 10.84 81.29
#